data_AF-A0A523MFY7-F1
#
_entry.id   AF-A0A523MFY7-F1
#
_cell.length_a   1.000
_cell.length_b   1.000
_cell.length_c   1.000
_cell.angle_alpha   90.00
_cell.angle_beta   90.00
_cell.angle_gamma   90.00
#
_symmetry.space_group_name_H-M   'P 1'
#
loop_
_entity.id
_entity.type
_entity.pdbx_description
1 polymer ?
#
loop_
_entity_poly.entity_id
_entity_poly.type
_entity_poly.pdbx_seq_one_letter_code
_entity_poly.pdbx_strand_id
1 'polypeptide(L)'
;MNRAIFATLVLVLGTISSAWAFRNVEQVEDAYELVLGEVSLPRRVTGTVSFRTCPTCTRISLRVTNETTYAVNGATLEFADFLEAAAAIRQIDGGNQNTAVYIFSDIKSHRVNRLKLEHF
;
A
#
# COMPACT_ATOMS: atom_id res chain seq x y z
N MET A 1 -64.34 -1.54 48.66
CA MET A 1 -63.73 -0.67 47.65
C MET A 1 -62.27 -1.07 47.45
N ASN A 2 -61.96 -1.45 46.21
CA ASN A 2 -60.68 -1.37 45.49
C ASN A 2 -59.47 -2.20 45.97
N ARG A 3 -59.43 -3.46 45.50
CA ARG A 3 -58.19 -4.21 45.23
C ARG A 3 -57.90 -4.09 43.73
N ALA A 4 -56.98 -3.23 43.34
CA ALA A 4 -56.38 -3.23 42.01
C ALA A 4 -55.14 -2.33 42.03
N ILE A 5 -54.25 -2.53 41.07
CA ILE A 5 -53.06 -1.73 40.74
C ILE A 5 -51.76 -2.24 41.40
N PHE A 6 -51.39 -3.47 41.05
CA PHE A 6 -50.00 -3.96 41.09
C PHE A 6 -49.76 -4.85 39.87
N ALA A 7 -49.83 -4.28 38.68
CA ALA A 7 -49.48 -5.02 37.47
C ALA A 7 -49.20 -4.02 36.34
N THR A 8 -47.94 -3.64 36.13
CA THR A 8 -47.32 -3.33 34.82
C THR A 8 -46.03 -2.51 35.00
N LEU A 9 -44.92 -3.14 35.38
CA LEU A 9 -43.60 -2.49 35.27
C LEU A 9 -42.45 -3.50 35.17
N VAL A 10 -42.49 -4.43 34.21
CA VAL A 10 -41.40 -5.43 34.05
C VAL A 10 -40.92 -5.61 32.59
N LEU A 11 -41.50 -4.97 31.58
CA LEU A 11 -41.32 -5.43 30.20
C LEU A 11 -40.77 -4.40 29.20
N VAL A 12 -39.71 -3.66 29.54
CA VAL A 12 -38.98 -2.79 28.57
C VAL A 12 -37.46 -2.80 28.78
N LEU A 13 -36.86 -3.97 29.06
CA LEU A 13 -35.39 -4.10 29.21
C LEU A 13 -34.75 -5.13 28.25
N GLY A 14 -35.53 -5.67 27.30
CA GLY A 14 -35.13 -6.85 26.52
C GLY A 14 -34.58 -6.62 25.11
N THR A 15 -34.49 -5.40 24.59
CA THR A 15 -34.15 -5.19 23.15
C THR A 15 -33.05 -4.17 22.91
N ILE A 16 -32.03 -4.12 23.76
CA ILE A 16 -30.74 -3.60 23.31
C ILE A 16 -30.08 -4.74 22.53
N SER A 17 -30.60 -5.00 21.33
CA SER A 17 -29.93 -5.83 20.36
C SER A 17 -28.58 -5.17 20.14
N SER A 18 -27.52 -5.74 20.70
CA SER A 18 -26.15 -5.41 20.32
C SER A 18 -26.11 -5.55 18.81
N ALA A 19 -26.16 -4.43 18.09
CA ALA A 19 -25.86 -4.42 16.67
C ALA A 19 -24.35 -4.64 16.61
N TRP A 20 -23.93 -5.90 16.48
CA TRP A 20 -22.56 -6.25 16.14
C TRP A 20 -22.35 -5.73 14.72
N ALA A 21 -22.01 -4.45 14.60
CA ALA A 21 -21.60 -3.85 13.35
C ALA A 21 -20.26 -4.49 12.99
N PHE A 22 -20.32 -5.57 12.21
CA PHE A 22 -19.15 -6.17 11.59
C PHE A 22 -18.53 -5.10 10.68
N ARG A 23 -17.48 -4.43 11.17
CA ARG A 23 -16.63 -3.58 10.35
C ARG A 23 -15.70 -4.48 9.57
N ASN A 24 -15.97 -4.64 8.28
CA ASN A 24 -15.02 -5.30 7.38
C ASN A 24 -13.88 -4.31 7.11
N VAL A 25 -12.70 -4.60 7.63
CA VAL A 25 -11.46 -3.90 7.27
C VAL A 25 -10.95 -4.56 5.99
N GLU A 26 -11.14 -3.90 4.85
CA GLU A 26 -10.61 -4.35 3.56
C GLU A 26 -9.21 -3.77 3.37
N GLN A 27 -8.22 -4.63 3.10
CA GLN A 27 -6.92 -4.17 2.63
C GLN A 27 -7.09 -3.62 1.22
N VAL A 28 -6.75 -2.35 1.02
CA VAL A 28 -6.89 -1.67 -0.27
C VAL A 28 -5.59 -1.60 -1.07
N GLU A 29 -4.46 -1.87 -0.42
CA GLU A 29 -3.13 -1.69 -0.98
C GLU A 29 -2.22 -2.88 -0.69
N ASP A 30 -1.47 -3.31 -1.69
CA ASP A 30 -0.33 -4.22 -1.56
C ASP A 30 0.96 -3.42 -1.42
N ALA A 31 1.90 -3.96 -0.63
CA ALA A 31 3.21 -3.38 -0.43
C ALA A 31 4.30 -4.43 -0.70
N TYR A 32 5.32 -4.02 -1.44
CA TYR A 32 6.50 -4.82 -1.72
C TYR A 32 7.75 -4.07 -1.30
N GLU A 33 8.68 -4.76 -0.65
CA GLU A 33 10.00 -4.27 -0.28
C GLU A 33 11.05 -5.16 -0.96
N LEU A 34 11.88 -4.54 -1.80
CA LEU A 34 12.84 -5.20 -2.67
C LEU A 34 14.15 -4.41 -2.67
N VAL A 35 15.26 -5.00 -3.11
CA VAL A 35 16.49 -4.24 -3.37
C VAL A 35 16.47 -3.63 -4.78
N LEU A 36 17.11 -2.47 -4.97
CA LEU A 36 17.10 -1.72 -6.24
C LEU A 36 17.64 -2.53 -7.43
N GLY A 37 18.56 -3.46 -7.17
CA GLY A 37 19.09 -4.37 -8.19
C GLY A 37 18.08 -5.39 -8.74
N GLU A 38 17.01 -5.67 -7.99
CA GLU A 38 15.98 -6.66 -8.37
C GLU A 38 14.74 -6.02 -9.03
N VAL A 39 14.70 -4.68 -9.07
CA VAL A 39 13.57 -3.92 -9.60
C VAL A 39 13.93 -3.25 -10.93
N SER A 40 13.15 -3.56 -11.96
CA SER A 40 13.14 -2.77 -13.19
C SER A 40 12.18 -1.60 -13.00
N LEU A 41 12.77 -0.42 -12.78
CA LEU A 41 12.04 0.84 -12.70
C LEU A 41 11.39 1.22 -14.05
N PRO A 42 10.27 1.94 -14.03
CA PRO A 42 9.63 2.45 -15.23
C PRO A 42 10.53 3.43 -15.98
N ARG A 43 10.45 3.43 -17.32
CA ARG A 43 11.24 4.34 -18.18
C ARG A 43 10.48 5.61 -18.60
N ARG A 44 9.18 5.67 -18.29
CA ARG A 44 8.26 6.76 -18.67
C ARG A 44 7.26 6.98 -17.54
N VAL A 45 6.72 8.18 -17.45
CA VAL A 45 5.69 8.60 -16.47
C VAL A 45 4.50 7.64 -16.45
N THR A 46 4.09 7.15 -17.63
CA THR A 46 3.13 6.05 -17.76
C THR A 46 3.87 4.83 -18.32
N GLY A 47 3.86 3.75 -17.56
CA GLY A 47 4.67 2.57 -17.86
C GLY A 47 4.47 1.47 -16.81
N THR A 48 5.55 0.74 -16.53
CA THR A 48 5.48 -0.44 -15.65
C THR A 48 6.71 -0.53 -14.77
N VAL A 49 6.51 -0.82 -13.48
CA VAL A 49 7.57 -1.35 -12.61
C VAL A 49 7.47 -2.86 -12.61
N SER A 50 8.60 -3.58 -12.66
CA SER A 50 8.57 -5.03 -12.65
C SER A 50 9.68 -5.63 -11.80
N PHE A 51 9.37 -6.75 -11.15
CA PHE A 51 10.22 -7.42 -10.17
C PHE A 51 9.81 -8.88 -10.02
N ARG A 52 10.55 -9.65 -9.22
CA ARG A 52 10.15 -10.98 -8.74
C ARG A 52 10.15 -10.97 -7.23
N THR A 53 9.22 -11.67 -6.60
CA THR A 53 9.17 -11.82 -5.13
C THR A 53 10.07 -12.95 -4.62
N CYS A 54 10.52 -13.83 -5.51
CA CYS A 54 11.49 -14.87 -5.23
C CYS A 54 12.25 -15.25 -6.51
N PRO A 55 13.43 -15.91 -6.44
CA PRO A 55 14.24 -16.22 -7.61
C PRO A 55 13.52 -17.03 -8.70
N THR A 56 12.65 -17.94 -8.29
CA THR A 56 11.86 -18.85 -9.15
C THR A 56 10.46 -18.32 -9.48
N CYS A 57 10.04 -17.22 -8.85
CA CYS A 57 8.70 -16.65 -9.04
C CYS A 57 8.56 -16.01 -10.43
N THR A 58 7.34 -16.03 -10.97
CA THR A 58 7.01 -15.28 -12.18
C THR A 58 7.22 -13.78 -11.94
N ARG A 59 7.67 -13.07 -12.98
CA ARG A 59 7.86 -11.61 -12.91
C ARG A 59 6.50 -10.93 -12.74
N ILE A 60 6.37 -10.14 -11.68
CA ILE A 60 5.24 -9.24 -11.44
C ILE A 60 5.51 -7.94 -12.21
N SER A 61 4.46 -7.39 -12.81
CA SER A 61 4.53 -6.11 -13.53
C SER A 61 3.33 -5.25 -13.13
N LEU A 62 3.59 -4.12 -12.47
CA LEU A 62 2.56 -3.21 -11.96
C LEU A 62 2.58 -1.92 -12.75
N ARG A 63 1.40 -1.37 -13.04
CA ARG A 63 1.24 -0.18 -13.86
C ARG A 63 1.57 1.06 -13.06
N VAL A 64 2.45 1.92 -13.58
CA VAL A 64 2.64 3.29 -13.10
C VAL A 64 1.96 4.28 -14.04
N THR A 65 1.53 5.40 -13.49
CA THR A 65 0.84 6.48 -14.22
C THR A 65 1.36 7.82 -13.72
N ASN A 66 0.91 8.91 -14.34
CA ASN A 66 1.18 10.27 -13.88
C ASN A 66 0.63 10.58 -12.47
N GLU A 67 -0.24 9.73 -11.91
CA GLU A 67 -0.72 9.85 -10.52
C GLU A 67 0.21 9.15 -9.50
N THR A 68 1.21 8.39 -9.96
CA THR A 68 2.15 7.71 -9.07
C THR A 68 3.05 8.74 -8.37
N THR A 69 3.14 8.67 -7.04
CA THR A 69 4.05 9.52 -6.26
C THR A 69 5.41 8.85 -6.12
N TYR A 70 6.48 9.61 -6.35
CA TYR A 70 7.87 9.14 -6.26
C TYR A 70 8.57 9.77 -5.06
N ALA A 71 9.39 9.01 -4.36
CA ALA A 71 10.20 9.56 -3.26
C ALA A 71 11.57 8.90 -3.13
N VAL A 72 12.55 9.65 -2.64
CA VAL A 72 13.88 9.16 -2.29
C VAL A 72 14.24 9.67 -0.90
N ASN A 73 14.59 8.78 0.03
CA ASN A 73 14.94 9.09 1.42
C ASN A 73 13.93 10.05 2.09
N GLY A 74 12.64 9.75 1.91
CA GLY A 74 11.52 10.55 2.43
C GLY A 74 11.15 11.82 1.65
N ALA A 75 11.97 12.29 0.70
CA ALA A 75 11.66 13.47 -0.11
C ALA A 75 10.85 13.08 -1.36
N THR A 76 9.68 13.69 -1.57
CA THR A 76 8.89 13.52 -2.80
C THR A 76 9.55 14.23 -3.97
N LEU A 77 9.67 13.53 -5.10
CA LEU A 77 10.32 14.01 -6.32
C LEU A 77 9.40 13.90 -7.52
N GLU A 78 9.68 14.71 -8.55
CA GLU A 78 9.14 14.48 -9.89
C GLU A 78 9.71 13.22 -10.50
N PHE A 79 9.01 12.65 -11.49
CA PHE A 79 9.40 11.38 -12.11
C PHE A 79 10.82 11.39 -12.70
N ALA A 80 11.21 12.49 -13.35
CA ALA A 80 12.52 12.62 -13.99
C ALA A 80 13.63 12.59 -12.93
N ASP A 81 13.49 13.41 -11.88
CA ASP A 81 14.46 13.51 -10.78
C ASP A 81 14.55 12.20 -10.00
N PHE A 82 13.43 11.49 -9.83
CA PHE A 82 13.41 10.16 -9.23
C PHE A 82 14.26 9.16 -10.02
N LEU A 83 14.14 9.14 -11.35
CA LEU A 83 14.95 8.24 -12.19
C LEU A 83 16.42 8.64 -12.20
N GLU A 84 16.73 9.93 -12.19
CA GLU A 84 18.10 10.43 -12.09
C GLU A 84 18.73 10.01 -10.76
N ALA A 85 18.02 10.20 -9.65
CA ALA A 85 18.46 9.75 -8.32
C ALA A 85 18.68 8.23 -8.29
N ALA A 86 17.75 7.44 -8.84
CA ALA A 86 17.91 5.99 -8.95
C ALA A 86 19.14 5.62 -9.77
N ALA A 87 19.39 6.30 -10.89
CA ALA A 87 20.55 6.05 -11.73
C ALA A 87 21.86 6.43 -11.01
N ALA A 88 21.89 7.54 -10.27
CA ALA A 88 23.02 7.97 -9.48
C ALA A 88 23.35 6.95 -8.37
N ILE A 89 22.33 6.49 -7.62
CA ILE A 89 22.49 5.45 -6.59
C ILE A 89 23.10 4.18 -7.19
N ARG A 90 22.69 3.78 -8.40
CA ARG A 90 23.24 2.59 -9.07
C ARG A 90 24.72 2.69 -9.42
N GLN A 91 25.28 3.90 -9.51
CA GLN A 91 26.71 4.11 -9.75
C GLN A 91 27.54 4.07 -8.46
N ILE A 92 26.91 4.15 -7.29
CA ILE A 92 27.58 4.02 -6.00
C ILE A 92 27.93 2.54 -5.78
N ASP A 93 29.12 2.27 -5.23
CA ASP A 93 29.52 0.91 -4.88
C ASP A 93 28.51 0.29 -3.90
N GLY A 94 28.04 -0.92 -4.21
CA GLY A 94 26.98 -1.58 -3.47
C GLY A 94 25.58 -0.95 -3.57
N GLY A 95 25.39 0.17 -4.30
CA GLY A 95 24.13 0.92 -4.30
C GLY A 95 22.90 0.12 -4.77
N ASN A 96 23.08 -0.88 -5.63
CA ASN A 96 21.99 -1.79 -6.03
C ASN A 96 21.49 -2.68 -4.89
N GLN A 97 22.36 -3.04 -3.94
CA GLN A 97 22.08 -3.96 -2.84
C GLN A 97 21.75 -3.21 -1.55
N ASN A 98 22.30 -2.02 -1.37
CA ASN A 98 22.12 -1.17 -0.18
C ASN A 98 21.01 -0.13 -0.37
N THR A 99 20.07 -0.38 -1.28
CA THR A 99 18.92 0.52 -1.50
C THR A 99 17.65 -0.30 -1.55
N ALA A 100 16.75 -0.03 -0.60
CA ALA A 100 15.41 -0.59 -0.61
C ALA A 100 14.52 0.18 -1.59
N VAL A 101 13.66 -0.57 -2.29
CA VAL A 101 12.59 -0.06 -3.13
C VAL A 101 11.27 -0.49 -2.52
N TYR A 102 10.45 0.48 -2.13
CA TYR A 102 9.09 0.24 -1.64
C TYR A 102 8.10 0.52 -2.75
N ILE A 103 7.30 -0.48 -3.11
CA ILE A 103 6.28 -0.39 -4.16
C ILE A 103 4.91 -0.59 -3.50
N PHE A 104 4.06 0.43 -3.58
CA PHE A 104 2.70 0.40 -3.05
C PHE A 104 1.71 0.44 -4.20
N SER A 105 0.80 -0.53 -4.27
CA SER A 105 -0.19 -0.62 -5.36
C SER A 105 -1.59 -0.91 -4.88
N ASP A 106 -2.57 -0.27 -5.51
CA ASP A 106 -3.99 -0.57 -5.29
C ASP A 106 -4.32 -2.00 -5.76
N ILE A 107 -4.97 -2.77 -4.90
CA ILE A 107 -5.25 -4.20 -5.14
C ILE A 107 -6.23 -4.40 -6.29
N LYS A 108 -7.20 -3.49 -6.46
CA LYS A 108 -8.28 -3.64 -7.46
C LYS A 108 -7.81 -3.30 -8.87
N SER A 109 -6.98 -2.27 -9.00
CA SER A 109 -6.51 -1.72 -10.28
C SER A 109 -5.11 -2.18 -10.65
N HIS A 110 -4.37 -2.80 -9.73
CA HIS A 110 -2.94 -3.13 -9.86
C HIS A 110 -2.08 -1.94 -10.29
N ARG A 111 -2.51 -0.74 -9.91
CA ARG A 111 -1.83 0.52 -10.19
C ARG A 111 -0.96 0.90 -9.01
N VAL A 112 0.28 1.26 -9.29
CA VAL A 112 1.22 1.76 -8.29
C VAL A 112 0.80 3.16 -7.86
N ASN A 113 0.52 3.33 -6.58
CA ASN A 113 0.22 4.61 -5.96
C ASN A 113 1.51 5.33 -5.58
N ARG A 114 2.48 4.58 -5.04
CA ARG A 114 3.74 5.14 -4.51
C ARG A 114 4.92 4.24 -4.83
N LEU A 115 6.03 4.85 -5.20
CA LEU A 115 7.29 4.16 -5.43
C LEU A 115 8.42 4.94 -4.74
N LYS A 116 9.10 4.29 -3.78
CA LYS A 116 10.08 4.96 -2.92
C LYS A 116 11.42 4.25 -2.96
N LEU A 117 12.51 5.01 -2.87
CA LEU A 117 13.86 4.51 -2.64
C LEU A 117 14.33 4.95 -1.26
N GLU A 118 14.96 4.03 -0.53
CA GLU A 118 15.66 4.32 0.72
C GLU A 118 17.07 3.75 0.62
N HIS A 119 18.07 4.62 0.61
CA HIS A 119 19.49 4.24 0.50
C HIS A 119 20.18 4.29 1.87
N PHE A 120 20.95 3.26 2.20
CA PHE A 120 21.61 3.07 3.50
C PHE A 120 23.13 2.98 3.39
#